data_AF-A0A938VPR8-F1
#
_entry.id   AF-A0A938VPR8-F1
#
_cell.length_a   1.000
_cell.length_b   1.000
_cell.length_c   1.000
_cell.angle_alpha   90.00
_cell.angle_beta   90.00
_cell.angle_gamma   90.00
#
_symmetry.space_group_name_H-M   'P 1'
#
loop_
_entity.id
_entity.type
_entity.pdbx_description
1 polymer ?
#
loop_
_entity_poly.entity_id
_entity_poly.type
_entity_poly.pdbx_seq_one_letter_code
_entity_poly.pdbx_strand_id
1 'polypeptide(L)'
;TWLIDTLRLPWEAAYHEACRLEHAISAQVEQRMYEALGRPASCPHGNPIADGAPPSAGVPLDTLTVGTAARVTSIGFPIEFRPEYLGYLEAHGVTPGTLLRVQEMPPQSDGRAVRIGDETMFLPSAVASAVRVRRTDAPEAAGR
;
A
#
# COMPACT_ATOMS: atom_id res chain seq x y z
N THR A 1 -3.92 2.83 -11.52
CA THR A 1 -3.14 2.81 -12.79
C THR A 1 -3.93 2.14 -13.90
N TRP A 2 -3.48 2.18 -15.16
CA TRP A 2 -4.24 1.66 -16.32
C TRP A 2 -4.86 0.26 -16.13
N LEU A 3 -4.11 -0.73 -15.65
CA LEU A 3 -4.63 -2.08 -15.41
C LEU A 3 -5.81 -2.11 -14.42
N ILE A 4 -5.81 -1.25 -13.40
CA ILE A 4 -6.84 -1.21 -12.36
C ILE A 4 -7.93 -0.18 -12.70
N ASP A 5 -7.54 1.04 -13.06
CA ASP A 5 -8.46 2.17 -13.27
C ASP A 5 -9.24 2.00 -14.58
N THR A 6 -8.61 1.43 -15.60
CA THR A 6 -9.20 1.27 -16.95
C THR A 6 -9.70 -0.15 -17.16
N LEU A 7 -8.86 -1.17 -16.95
CA LEU A 7 -9.24 -2.57 -17.19
C LEU A 7 -9.93 -3.25 -16.01
N ARG A 8 -10.00 -2.58 -14.85
CA ARG A 8 -10.66 -3.10 -13.63
C ARG A 8 -10.09 -4.45 -13.18
N LEU A 9 -8.80 -4.66 -13.38
CA LEU A 9 -8.10 -5.82 -12.82
C LEU A 9 -8.08 -5.72 -11.28
N PRO A 10 -8.19 -6.86 -10.59
CA PRO A 10 -7.94 -6.93 -9.15
C PRO A 10 -6.55 -6.40 -8.78
N TRP A 11 -6.41 -5.78 -7.62
CA TRP A 11 -5.16 -5.16 -7.16
C TRP A 11 -4.02 -6.18 -7.07
N GLU A 12 -4.33 -7.39 -6.60
CA GLU A 12 -3.41 -8.51 -6.47
C GLU A 12 -2.95 -9.09 -7.82
N ALA A 13 -3.74 -8.93 -8.88
CA ALA A 13 -3.41 -9.40 -10.22
C ALA A 13 -2.61 -8.38 -11.03
N ALA A 14 -2.76 -7.08 -10.71
CA ALA A 14 -2.21 -5.99 -11.50
C ALA A 14 -0.68 -6.03 -11.58
N TYR A 15 0.02 -6.44 -10.51
CA TYR A 15 1.49 -6.55 -10.52
C TYR A 15 1.97 -7.54 -11.57
N HIS A 16 1.47 -8.78 -11.54
CA HIS A 16 1.94 -9.83 -12.46
C HIS A 16 1.59 -9.52 -13.92
N GLU A 17 0.47 -8.87 -14.17
CA GLU A 17 0.13 -8.42 -15.53
C GLU A 17 1.00 -7.26 -15.98
N ALA A 18 1.35 -6.32 -15.09
CA ALA A 18 2.30 -5.26 -15.39
C ALA A 18 3.68 -5.82 -15.79
N CYS A 19 4.19 -6.81 -15.05
CA CYS A 19 5.46 -7.48 -15.38
C CYS A 19 5.45 -8.22 -16.74
N ARG A 20 4.29 -8.72 -17.18
CA ARG A 20 4.18 -9.28 -18.54
C ARG A 20 4.15 -8.17 -19.58
N LEU A 21 3.37 -7.12 -19.31
CA LEU A 21 3.16 -6.02 -20.22
C LEU A 21 4.44 -5.22 -20.47
N GLU A 22 5.28 -5.01 -19.44
CA GLU A 22 6.54 -4.27 -19.54
C GLU A 22 7.49 -4.86 -20.59
N HIS A 23 7.43 -6.17 -20.80
CA HIS A 23 8.24 -6.88 -21.80
C HIS A 23 7.58 -6.96 -23.19
N ALA A 24 6.31 -6.57 -23.31
CA ALA A 24 5.50 -6.75 -24.50
C ALA A 24 5.12 -5.44 -25.21
N ILE A 25 5.29 -4.29 -24.56
CA ILE A 25 4.96 -2.98 -25.13
C ILE A 25 6.22 -2.21 -25.54
N SER A 26 6.08 -1.38 -26.57
CA SER A 26 7.13 -0.44 -26.95
C SER A 26 7.12 0.79 -26.04
N ALA A 27 8.27 1.48 -25.95
CA ALA A 27 8.38 2.77 -25.25
C ALA A 27 7.36 3.83 -25.74
N GLN A 28 6.96 3.76 -27.02
CA GLN A 28 5.93 4.65 -27.55
C GLN A 28 4.55 4.37 -26.93
N VAL A 29 4.19 3.10 -26.76
CA VAL A 29 2.92 2.71 -26.13
C VAL A 29 2.94 3.07 -24.65
N GLU A 30 4.04 2.76 -23.96
CA GLU A 30 4.24 3.12 -22.55
C GLU A 30 4.06 4.62 -22.31
N GLN A 31 4.73 5.47 -23.10
CA GLN A 31 4.64 6.92 -22.96
C GLN A 31 3.20 7.43 -23.18
N ARG A 32 2.49 6.88 -24.16
CA ARG A 32 1.09 7.24 -24.41
C ARG A 32 0.16 6.78 -23.29
N MET A 33 0.41 5.62 -22.69
CA MET A 33 -0.32 5.16 -21.51
C MET A 33 -0.06 6.09 -20.30
N TYR A 34 1.19 6.47 -20.06
CA TYR A 34 1.55 7.40 -18.99
C TYR A 34 0.85 8.77 -19.14
N GLU A 35 0.82 9.32 -20.35
CA GLU A 35 0.10 10.56 -20.66
C GLU A 35 -1.42 10.41 -20.51
N ALA A 36 -2.00 9.32 -21.02
CA ALA A 36 -3.43 9.06 -20.94
C ALA A 36 -3.93 8.90 -19.49
N LEU A 37 -3.06 8.45 -18.59
CA LEU A 37 -3.33 8.36 -17.15
C LEU A 37 -3.15 9.70 -16.40
N GLY A 38 -2.80 10.79 -17.09
CA GLY A 38 -2.56 12.08 -16.45
C GLY A 38 -1.22 12.16 -15.72
N ARG A 39 -0.22 11.38 -16.17
CA ARG A 39 1.16 11.40 -15.64
C ARG A 39 1.22 11.09 -14.13
N PRO A 40 0.70 9.92 -13.69
CA PRO A 40 0.66 9.58 -12.27
C PRO A 40 2.06 9.55 -11.65
N ALA A 41 2.19 10.06 -10.43
CA ALA A 41 3.48 10.07 -9.72
C ALA A 41 3.81 8.73 -9.04
N SER A 42 2.79 7.91 -8.75
CA SER A 42 2.91 6.65 -8.03
C SER A 42 2.02 5.56 -8.60
N CYS A 43 2.41 4.31 -8.38
CA CYS A 43 1.64 3.11 -8.72
C CYS A 43 0.46 2.92 -7.73
N PRO A 44 -0.41 1.91 -7.93
CA PRO A 44 -1.56 1.66 -7.04
C PRO A 44 -1.16 1.26 -5.62
N HIS A 45 0.06 0.74 -5.45
CA HIS A 45 0.64 0.41 -4.15
C HIS A 45 1.27 1.64 -3.47
N GLY A 46 1.24 2.81 -4.11
CA GLY A 46 1.80 4.06 -3.58
C GLY A 46 3.29 4.22 -3.81
N ASN A 47 3.98 3.30 -4.49
CA ASN A 47 5.40 3.42 -4.83
C ASN A 47 5.61 4.37 -6.01
N PRO A 48 6.70 5.14 -6.06
CA PRO A 48 6.96 6.06 -7.18
C PRO A 48 7.04 5.33 -8.52
N ILE A 49 6.55 5.96 -9.59
CA ILE A 49 6.68 5.41 -10.96
C ILE A 49 8.01 5.80 -11.61
N ALA A 50 8.60 6.94 -11.23
CA ALA A 50 9.84 7.41 -11.84
C ALA A 50 11.03 6.54 -11.43
N ASP A 51 11.82 6.13 -12.42
CA ASP A 51 13.05 5.36 -12.20
C ASP A 51 14.02 6.08 -11.26
N GLY A 52 14.56 5.33 -10.30
CA GLY A 52 15.51 5.87 -9.31
C GLY A 52 14.90 6.88 -8.33
N ALA A 53 13.59 7.09 -8.33
CA ALA A 53 12.93 7.93 -7.35
C ALA A 53 13.10 7.36 -5.93
N PRO A 54 13.25 8.22 -4.91
CA PRO A 54 13.33 7.77 -3.54
C PRO A 54 12.02 7.07 -3.13
N PRO A 55 12.07 6.06 -2.24
CA PRO A 55 10.87 5.42 -1.72
C PRO A 55 9.87 6.44 -1.17
N SER A 56 8.58 6.10 -1.25
CA SER A 56 7.52 6.97 -0.71
C SER A 56 7.81 7.38 0.73
N ALA A 57 7.69 8.68 0.98
CA ALA A 57 8.02 9.27 2.27
C ALA A 57 7.17 8.64 3.39
N GLY A 58 7.81 8.30 4.51
CA GLY A 58 7.21 7.59 5.62
C GLY A 58 8.23 6.73 6.36
N VAL A 59 7.75 5.97 7.34
CA VAL A 59 8.50 4.95 8.07
C VAL A 59 7.75 3.63 8.00
N PRO A 60 8.41 2.48 8.17
CA PRO A 60 7.71 1.20 8.30
C PRO A 60 6.74 1.20 9.49
N LEU A 61 5.58 0.56 9.34
CA LEU A 61 4.52 0.54 10.36
C LEU A 61 4.99 -0.14 11.66
N ASP A 62 5.84 -1.16 11.56
CA ASP A 62 6.40 -1.86 12.72
C ASP A 62 7.26 -0.95 13.63
N THR A 63 7.75 0.19 13.14
CA THR A 63 8.50 1.19 13.92
C THR A 63 7.61 2.12 14.75
N LEU A 64 6.29 2.10 14.54
CA LEU A 64 5.36 2.93 15.30
C LEU A 64 5.03 2.32 16.66
N THR A 65 4.85 3.19 17.65
CA THR A 65 4.40 2.83 18.99
C THR A 65 2.88 2.73 19.06
N VAL A 66 2.38 1.94 20.00
CA VAL A 66 0.95 1.83 20.33
C VAL A 66 0.32 3.22 20.48
N GLY A 67 -0.91 3.37 20.01
CA GLY A 67 -1.68 4.60 20.05
C GLY A 67 -1.34 5.59 18.93
N THR A 68 -0.25 5.38 18.17
CA THR A 68 0.11 6.28 17.06
C THR A 68 -0.91 6.20 15.94
N ALA A 69 -1.45 7.35 15.53
CA ALA A 69 -2.23 7.49 14.30
C ALA A 69 -1.31 7.76 13.11
N ALA A 70 -1.56 7.09 11.99
CA ALA A 70 -0.78 7.24 10.79
C ALA A 70 -1.61 6.99 9.52
N ARG A 71 -1.13 7.53 8.40
CA ARG A 71 -1.68 7.29 7.06
C ARG A 71 -0.74 6.37 6.29
N VAL A 72 -1.28 5.31 5.68
CA VAL A 72 -0.53 4.45 4.75
C VAL A 72 -0.08 5.27 3.56
N THR A 73 1.20 5.21 3.22
CA THR A 73 1.79 5.91 2.08
C THR A 73 2.15 4.97 0.95
N SER A 74 2.67 3.79 1.25
CA SER A 74 2.88 2.75 0.25
C SER A 74 3.03 1.35 0.84
N ILE A 75 2.95 0.33 -0.03
CA ILE A 75 3.26 -1.07 0.27
C ILE A 75 4.51 -1.43 -0.50
N GLY A 76 5.61 -1.76 0.18
CA GLY A 76 6.90 -2.05 -0.44
C GLY A 76 7.24 -3.54 -0.53
N PHE A 77 8.46 -3.81 -1.01
CA PHE A 77 9.08 -5.13 -0.98
C PHE A 77 9.11 -5.74 0.44
N PRO A 78 8.89 -7.06 0.60
CA PRO A 78 8.56 -8.03 -0.45
C PRO A 78 7.05 -8.13 -0.75
N ILE A 79 6.20 -7.34 -0.09
CA ILE A 79 4.76 -7.56 -0.09
C ILE A 79 4.09 -7.10 -1.40
N GLU A 80 4.66 -6.10 -2.07
CA GLU A 80 4.09 -5.50 -3.28
C GLU A 80 3.93 -6.44 -4.51
N PHE A 81 4.45 -7.66 -4.43
CA PHE A 81 4.33 -8.70 -5.48
C PHE A 81 3.81 -10.04 -4.95
N ARG A 82 3.18 -10.06 -3.77
CA ARG A 82 2.60 -11.26 -3.15
C ARG A 82 1.08 -11.16 -3.20
N PRO A 83 0.42 -11.79 -4.18
CA PRO A 83 -1.02 -11.62 -4.39
C PRO A 83 -1.86 -11.93 -3.15
N GLU A 84 -1.47 -12.95 -2.38
CA GLU A 84 -2.17 -13.34 -1.16
C GLU A 84 -2.15 -12.24 -0.09
N TYR A 85 -1.04 -11.50 0.04
CA TYR A 85 -0.95 -10.40 0.99
C TYR A 85 -1.64 -9.14 0.44
N LEU A 86 -1.50 -8.85 -0.85
CA LEU A 86 -2.19 -7.70 -1.46
C LEU A 86 -3.71 -7.84 -1.38
N GLY A 87 -4.25 -9.00 -1.74
CA GLY A 87 -5.70 -9.26 -1.63
C GLY A 87 -6.18 -9.19 -0.18
N TYR A 88 -5.39 -9.71 0.77
CA TYR A 88 -5.70 -9.58 2.20
C TYR A 88 -5.71 -8.12 2.68
N LEU A 89 -4.72 -7.32 2.29
CA LEU A 89 -4.62 -5.91 2.64
C LEU A 89 -5.76 -5.09 2.02
N GLU A 90 -6.09 -5.30 0.74
CA GLU A 90 -7.20 -4.61 0.07
C GLU A 90 -8.54 -4.93 0.72
N ALA A 91 -8.82 -6.21 0.98
CA ALA A 91 -10.07 -6.66 1.58
C ALA A 91 -10.36 -6.04 2.95
N HIS A 92 -9.32 -5.66 3.69
CA HIS A 92 -9.42 -5.03 5.01
C HIS A 92 -9.04 -3.54 4.98
N GLY A 93 -8.96 -2.95 3.79
CA GLY A 93 -8.77 -1.51 3.61
C GLY A 93 -7.36 -0.99 3.91
N VAL A 94 -6.32 -1.82 4.00
CA VAL A 94 -4.92 -1.38 4.17
C VAL A 94 -4.31 -1.01 2.81
N THR A 95 -4.74 0.12 2.26
CA THR A 95 -4.26 0.64 0.97
C THR A 95 -3.66 2.04 1.14
N PRO A 96 -2.88 2.55 0.17
CA PRO A 96 -2.35 3.91 0.23
C PRO A 96 -3.46 4.93 0.46
N GLY A 97 -3.25 5.80 1.44
CA GLY A 97 -4.24 6.78 1.88
C GLY A 97 -5.06 6.35 3.10
N THR A 98 -5.09 5.08 3.48
CA THR A 98 -5.84 4.63 4.66
C THR A 98 -5.30 5.22 5.95
N LEU A 99 -6.20 5.70 6.81
CA LEU A 99 -5.89 6.09 8.18
C LEU A 99 -5.98 4.86 9.09
N LEU A 100 -4.96 4.66 9.91
CA LEU A 100 -4.91 3.58 10.89
C LEU A 100 -4.37 4.07 12.22
N ARG A 101 -4.64 3.31 13.29
CA ARG A 101 -4.05 3.53 14.62
C ARG A 101 -3.47 2.24 15.16
N VAL A 102 -2.20 2.29 15.58
CA VAL A 102 -1.51 1.13 16.17
C VAL A 102 -2.19 0.75 17.49
N GLN A 103 -2.50 -0.53 17.64
CA GLN A 103 -3.15 -1.12 18.81
C GLN A 103 -2.16 -1.87 19.69
N GLU A 104 -2.55 -2.06 20.95
CA GLU A 104 -1.87 -3.01 21.82
C GLU A 104 -2.01 -4.43 21.29
N MET A 105 -1.02 -5.26 21.62
CA MET A 105 -1.03 -6.68 21.32
C MET A 105 -0.62 -7.47 22.57
N PRO A 106 -1.05 -8.73 22.68
CA PRO A 106 -0.50 -9.63 23.67
C PRO A 106 1.03 -9.68 23.60
N PRO A 107 1.70 -9.87 24.75
CA PRO A 107 3.13 -10.17 24.78
C PRO A 107 3.51 -11.29 23.79
N GLN A 108 4.72 -11.21 23.21
CA GLN A 108 5.25 -12.18 22.23
C GLN A 108 4.54 -12.25 20.86
N SER A 109 3.64 -11.32 20.53
CA SER A 109 3.06 -11.23 19.18
C SER A 109 4.11 -10.81 18.13
N ASP A 110 4.11 -11.45 16.96
CA ASP A 110 5.13 -11.30 15.90
C ASP A 110 4.72 -10.31 14.79
N GLY A 111 4.06 -9.20 15.15
CA GLY A 111 3.51 -8.27 14.17
C GLY A 111 3.04 -6.93 14.73
N ARG A 112 1.97 -6.40 14.13
CA ARG A 112 1.26 -5.20 14.58
C ARG A 112 -0.24 -5.39 14.43
N ALA A 113 -0.99 -5.04 15.47
CA ALA A 113 -2.43 -4.83 15.36
C ALA A 113 -2.67 -3.35 15.01
N VAL A 114 -3.53 -3.10 14.02
CA VAL A 114 -3.95 -1.74 13.63
C VAL A 114 -5.46 -1.65 13.60
N ARG A 115 -5.99 -0.51 14.00
CA ARG A 115 -7.41 -0.19 13.88
C ARG A 115 -7.65 0.68 12.66
N ILE A 116 -8.64 0.29 11.86
CA ILE A 116 -9.10 1.00 10.66
C ILE A 116 -10.62 1.09 10.76
N GLY A 117 -11.15 2.31 10.93
CA GLY A 117 -12.54 2.49 11.36
C GLY A 117 -12.79 1.78 12.69
N ASP A 118 -13.79 0.89 12.71
CA ASP A 118 -14.14 0.09 13.89
C ASP A 118 -13.51 -1.31 13.89
N GLU A 119 -12.80 -1.67 12.82
CA GLU A 119 -12.17 -2.97 12.69
C GLU A 119 -10.72 -2.95 13.20
N THR A 120 -10.30 -4.06 13.83
CA THR A 120 -8.91 -4.28 14.22
C THR A 120 -8.35 -5.43 13.41
N MET A 121 -7.18 -5.19 12.81
CA MET A 121 -6.51 -6.11 11.91
C MET A 121 -5.12 -6.44 12.43
N PHE A 122 -4.75 -7.72 12.40
CA PHE A 122 -3.39 -8.16 12.68
C PHE A 122 -2.58 -8.24 11.39
N LEU A 123 -1.40 -7.61 11.40
CA LEU A 123 -0.43 -7.65 10.33
C LEU A 123 0.83 -8.35 10.84
N PRO A 124 1.21 -9.51 10.27
CA PRO A 124 2.48 -10.17 10.59
C PRO A 124 3.67 -9.24 10.37
N SER A 125 4.79 -9.45 11.06
CA SER A 125 5.97 -8.57 10.99
C SER A 125 6.48 -8.34 9.56
N ALA A 126 6.50 -9.39 8.72
CA ALA A 126 6.86 -9.26 7.31
C ALA A 126 5.94 -8.30 6.54
N VAL A 127 4.65 -8.23 6.90
CA VAL A 127 3.69 -7.28 6.32
C VAL A 127 3.86 -5.90 6.93
N ALA A 128 3.93 -5.80 8.26
CA ALA A 128 4.05 -4.52 8.96
C ALA A 128 5.34 -3.76 8.61
N SER A 129 6.45 -4.46 8.36
CA SER A 129 7.72 -3.86 7.90
C SER A 129 7.65 -3.34 6.46
N ALA A 130 6.78 -3.90 5.63
CA ALA A 130 6.61 -3.48 4.23
C ALA A 130 5.55 -2.37 4.06
N VAL A 131 4.62 -2.22 5.00
CA VAL A 131 3.64 -1.13 5.02
C VAL A 131 4.32 0.15 5.48
N ARG A 132 4.46 1.13 4.57
CA ARG A 132 5.00 2.46 4.88
C ARG A 132 3.88 3.39 5.30
N VAL A 133 4.14 4.16 6.34
CA VAL A 133 3.17 5.08 6.93
C VAL A 133 3.79 6.43 7.26
N ARG A 134 2.96 7.47 7.28
CA ARG A 134 3.31 8.79 7.80
C ARG A 134 2.44 9.08 9.01
N ARG A 135 3.06 9.47 10.13
CA ARG A 135 2.33 9.89 11.32
C ARG A 135 1.38 11.03 11.00
N THR A 136 0.23 11.04 11.65
CA THR A 136 -0.78 12.09 11.49
C THR A 136 -1.28 12.53 12.85
N ASP A 137 -1.57 13.82 13.00
CA ASP A 137 -2.22 14.36 14.19
C ASP A 137 -3.75 14.16 14.15
N ALA A 138 -4.26 13.34 13.23
CA ALA A 138 -5.68 13.15 13.04
C ALA A 138 -6.32 12.57 14.31
N PRO A 139 -7.37 13.23 14.86
CA PRO A 139 -8.14 12.66 15.97
C PRO A 139 -8.76 11.32 15.53
N GLU A 140 -9.05 10.43 16.48
CA GLU A 140 -9.81 9.21 16.19
C GLU A 140 -11.05 9.60 15.37
N ALA A 141 -11.17 9.06 14.16
CA ALA A 141 -12.41 9.17 13.42
C ALA A 141 -13.47 8.48 14.29
N ALA A 142 -14.33 9.27 14.92
CA ALA A 142 -15.44 8.75 15.70
C ALA A 142 -16.27 7.86 14.77
N GLY A 143 -16.37 6.58 15.14
CA GLY A 143 -17.23 5.61 14.47
C GLY A 143 -18.63 6.18 14.28
N ARG A 144 -19.22 5.91 13.12
CA ARG A 144 -20.63 6.18 12.83
C ARG A 144 -21.42 4.90 12.97
#